data_AF-A0A955QQF0-F1
#
_entry.id   AF-A0A955QQF0-F1
#
_cell.length_a   1.000
_cell.length_b   1.000
_cell.length_c   1.000
_cell.angle_alpha   90.00
_cell.angle_beta   90.00
_cell.angle_gamma   90.00
#
_symmetry.space_group_name_H-M   'P 1'
#
loop_
_entity.id
_entity.type
_entity.pdbx_description
1 polymer ?
#
loop_
_entity_poly.entity_id
_entity_poly.type
_entity_poly.pdbx_seq_one_letter_code
_entity_poly.pdbx_strand_id
1 'polypeptide(L)'
;PAYDMVSTIPYIPSDKLALQFVQTKDMKQCDIRLFEKLADKARLPKKLVVDTARETAETTREAWSKNKPHYALPSEMEKIIDTHMKGTML
;
A
#
# COMPACT_ATOMS: atom_id res chain seq x y z
N PRO A 1 8.33 13.67 10.68
CA PRO A 1 8.19 13.11 9.30
C PRO A 1 8.26 11.59 9.35
N ALA A 2 7.62 10.88 8.42
CA ALA A 2 7.87 9.45 8.23
C ALA A 2 9.27 9.27 7.61
N TYR A 3 9.96 8.20 7.99
CA TYR A 3 11.29 7.83 7.50
C TYR A 3 11.37 6.31 7.36
N ASP A 4 12.43 5.83 6.70
CA ASP A 4 12.67 4.39 6.48
C ASP A 4 11.51 3.67 5.76
N MET A 5 10.97 4.31 4.73
CA MET A 5 9.95 3.71 3.87
C MET A 5 10.62 2.88 2.79
N VAL A 6 10.67 1.56 2.99
CA VAL A 6 11.30 0.61 2.07
C VAL A 6 10.29 -0.43 1.62
N SER A 7 10.23 -0.68 0.31
CA SER A 7 9.44 -1.79 -0.23
C SER A 7 10.12 -3.12 0.11
N THR A 8 9.47 -3.94 0.94
CA THR A 8 9.97 -5.28 1.30
C THR A 8 9.55 -6.36 0.31
N ILE A 9 8.63 -6.06 -0.61
CA ILE A 9 8.05 -6.98 -1.59
C ILE A 9 9.13 -7.73 -2.41
N PRO A 10 10.24 -7.09 -2.86
CA PRO A 10 11.26 -7.79 -3.62
C PRO A 10 12.11 -8.77 -2.79
N TYR A 11 12.06 -8.68 -1.46
CA TYR A 11 13.04 -9.31 -0.57
C TYR A 11 12.43 -10.30 0.41
N ILE A 12 11.25 -10.00 0.94
CA ILE A 12 10.61 -10.76 2.02
C ILE A 12 9.38 -11.47 1.47
N PRO A 13 9.35 -12.81 1.42
CA PRO A 13 8.17 -13.55 1.01
C PRO A 13 7.05 -13.38 2.05
N SER A 14 5.80 -13.48 1.60
CA SER A 14 4.54 -13.53 2.39
C SER A 14 3.75 -12.22 2.59
N ASP A 15 4.16 -11.09 2.01
CA ASP A 15 3.41 -9.81 1.98
C ASP A 15 2.73 -9.44 3.32
N LYS A 16 3.44 -9.57 4.45
CA LYS A 16 2.89 -9.27 5.79
C LYS A 16 3.23 -7.87 6.26
N LEU A 17 2.24 -7.18 6.82
CA LEU A 17 2.38 -5.93 7.56
C LEU A 17 3.14 -6.14 8.87
N ALA A 18 3.99 -5.18 9.23
CA ALA A 18 4.70 -5.19 10.51
C ALA A 18 3.72 -5.15 11.70
N LEU A 19 2.75 -4.24 11.65
CA LEU A 19 1.68 -4.09 12.64
C LEU A 19 0.38 -4.73 12.14
N GLN A 20 -0.44 -5.21 13.08
CA GLN A 20 -1.76 -5.75 12.74
C GLN A 20 -2.70 -4.62 12.32
N PHE A 21 -3.26 -4.74 11.13
CA PHE A 21 -4.25 -3.82 10.60
C PHE A 21 -5.66 -4.35 10.87
N VAL A 22 -6.31 -3.76 11.88
CA VAL A 22 -7.65 -4.09 12.40
C VAL A 22 -7.80 -5.51 12.95
N GLN A 23 -7.60 -6.53 12.11
CA GLN A 23 -7.69 -7.96 12.43
C GLN A 23 -6.68 -8.80 11.65
N THR A 24 -5.99 -8.27 10.63
CA THR A 24 -5.08 -9.04 9.77
C THR A 24 -3.69 -8.42 9.69
N LYS A 25 -2.69 -9.24 9.38
CA LYS A 25 -1.37 -8.77 8.94
C LYS A 25 -1.14 -9.04 7.45
N ASP A 26 -2.07 -9.73 6.79
CA ASP A 26 -1.95 -10.05 5.37
C ASP A 26 -2.28 -8.81 4.54
N MET A 27 -1.29 -8.29 3.81
CA MET A 27 -1.48 -7.11 2.96
C MET A 27 -2.55 -7.34 1.89
N LYS A 28 -2.71 -8.58 1.40
CA LYS A 28 -3.70 -8.91 0.36
C LYS A 28 -5.14 -8.78 0.84
N GLN A 29 -5.35 -8.75 2.16
CA GLN A 29 -6.65 -8.55 2.78
C GLN A 29 -6.93 -7.09 3.12
N CYS A 30 -6.02 -6.16 2.77
CA CYS A 30 -6.21 -4.74 3.00
C CYS A 30 -7.10 -4.14 1.91
N ASP A 31 -8.41 -4.14 2.18
CA ASP A 31 -9.45 -3.57 1.33
C ASP A 31 -10.16 -2.37 1.97
N ILE A 32 -11.06 -1.73 1.22
CA ILE A 32 -11.84 -0.58 1.70
C ILE A 32 -12.68 -0.92 2.93
N ARG A 33 -13.20 -2.15 3.05
CA ARG A 33 -13.99 -2.56 4.22
C ARG A 33 -13.14 -2.55 5.48
N LEU A 34 -11.86 -2.91 5.36
CA LEU A 34 -10.92 -2.86 6.47
C LEU A 34 -10.60 -1.42 6.88
N PHE A 35 -10.52 -0.48 5.93
CA PHE A 35 -10.41 0.96 6.21
C PHE A 35 -11.67 1.54 6.86
N GLU A 36 -12.87 1.11 6.46
CA GLU A 36 -14.13 1.50 7.13
C GLU A 36 -14.16 1.00 8.58
N LYS A 37 -13.74 -0.25 8.82
CA LYS A 37 -13.59 -0.81 10.18
C LYS A 37 -12.55 -0.06 11.00
N LEU A 38 -11.44 0.35 10.39
CA LEU A 38 -10.44 1.20 11.03
C LEU A 38 -11.07 2.51 11.48
N ALA A 39 -11.81 3.17 10.59
CA ALA A 39 -12.47 4.44 10.88
C ALA A 39 -13.47 4.30 12.05
N ASP A 40 -14.27 3.23 12.07
CA ASP A 40 -15.18 2.93 13.18
C ASP A 40 -14.42 2.77 14.51
N LYS A 41 -13.37 1.94 14.53
CA LYS A 41 -12.55 1.70 15.74
C LYS A 41 -11.88 2.98 16.24
N ALA A 42 -11.41 3.83 15.33
CA ALA A 42 -10.72 5.08 15.63
C ALA A 42 -11.66 6.26 15.88
N ARG A 43 -12.99 6.08 15.73
CA ARG A 43 -14.01 7.14 15.80
C ARG A 43 -13.74 8.29 14.82
N LEU A 44 -13.30 7.95 13.61
CA LEU A 44 -13.00 8.88 12.52
C LEU A 44 -14.13 8.89 11.48
N PRO A 45 -14.30 9.99 10.71
CA PRO A 45 -15.24 10.01 9.59
C PRO A 45 -14.83 9.02 8.49
N LYS A 46 -15.67 8.00 8.24
CA LYS A 46 -15.43 6.96 7.22
C LYS A 46 -15.06 7.53 5.85
N LYS A 47 -15.82 8.53 5.40
CA LYS A 47 -15.62 9.16 4.10
C LYS A 47 -14.20 9.71 3.96
N LEU A 48 -13.72 10.44 4.97
CA LEU A 48 -12.35 10.99 4.94
C LEU A 48 -11.31 9.87 4.88
N VAL A 49 -11.44 8.84 5.72
CA VAL A 49 -10.49 7.72 5.74
C VAL A 49 -10.45 6.98 4.39
N VAL A 50 -11.62 6.67 3.83
CA VAL A 50 -11.76 5.95 2.55
C VAL A 50 -11.26 6.79 1.38
N ASP A 51 -11.61 8.07 1.33
CA ASP A 51 -11.18 8.98 0.27
C ASP A 51 -9.65 9.16 0.31
N THR A 52 -9.07 9.38 1.50
CA THR A 52 -7.61 9.47 1.67
C THR A 52 -6.90 8.17 1.28
N ALA A 53 -7.44 7.00 1.64
CA ALA A 53 -6.84 5.71 1.27
C ALA A 53 -6.80 5.52 -0.25
N ARG A 54 -7.90 5.86 -0.95
CA ARG A 54 -7.98 5.80 -2.42
C ARG A 54 -7.03 6.77 -3.09
N GLU A 55 -7.08 8.03 -2.68
CA GLU A 55 -6.20 9.08 -3.22
C GLU A 55 -4.72 8.71 -3.01
N THR A 56 -4.37 8.21 -1.81
CA THR A 56 -3.00 7.79 -1.52
C THR A 56 -2.59 6.61 -2.42
N ALA A 57 -3.46 5.61 -2.62
CA ALA A 57 -3.15 4.48 -3.49
C ALA A 57 -2.97 4.91 -4.96
N GLU A 58 -3.84 5.79 -5.45
CA GLU A 58 -3.77 6.33 -6.81
C GLU A 58 -2.51 7.17 -7.03
N THR A 59 -2.29 8.18 -6.19
CA THR A 59 -1.12 9.06 -6.26
C THR A 59 0.19 8.29 -6.10
N THR A 60 0.23 7.25 -5.26
CA THR A 60 1.40 6.36 -5.13
C THR A 60 1.68 5.60 -6.43
N ARG A 61 0.65 5.04 -7.08
CA ARG A 61 0.82 4.33 -8.36
C ARG A 61 1.30 5.28 -9.46
N GLU A 62 0.74 6.48 -9.52
CA GLU A 62 1.18 7.50 -10.47
C GLU A 62 2.63 7.92 -10.23
N ALA A 63 2.99 8.22 -8.98
CA ALA A 63 4.34 8.61 -8.62
C ALA A 63 5.33 7.49 -8.91
N TRP A 64 4.98 6.22 -8.64
CA TRP A 64 5.79 5.08 -9.02
C TRP A 64 6.01 5.02 -10.53
N SER A 65 4.94 5.10 -11.34
CA SER A 65 5.04 5.07 -12.80
C SER A 65 5.91 6.18 -13.37
N LYS A 66 5.77 7.41 -12.84
CA LYS A 66 6.54 8.59 -13.27
C LYS A 66 8.01 8.51 -12.83
N ASN A 67 8.28 8.06 -11.60
CA ASN A 67 9.60 8.16 -11.00
C ASN A 67 10.47 6.92 -11.17
N LYS A 68 9.89 5.71 -11.31
CA LYS A 68 10.66 4.47 -11.41
C LYS A 68 11.77 4.47 -12.47
N PRO A 69 11.62 5.08 -13.67
CA PRO A 69 12.69 5.09 -14.66
C PRO A 69 13.94 5.84 -14.19
N HIS A 70 13.81 6.72 -13.19
CA HIS A 70 14.90 7.52 -12.64
C HIS A 70 15.67 6.83 -11.49
N TYR A 71 15.15 5.71 -10.97
CA TYR A 71 15.77 5.03 -9.83
C TYR A 71 16.86 4.02 -10.22
N ALA A 72 17.02 3.74 -11.52
CA ALA A 72 17.98 2.77 -12.04
C ALA A 72 17.93 1.41 -11.32
N LEU A 73 16.71 0.93 -11.02
CA LEU A 73 16.51 -0.33 -10.32
C LEU A 73 16.73 -1.53 -11.26
N PRO A 74 17.12 -2.70 -10.72
CA PRO A 74 17.13 -3.92 -11.51
C PRO A 74 15.74 -4.21 -12.09
N SER A 75 15.67 -4.55 -13.38
CA SER A 75 14.40 -4.74 -14.09
C SER A 75 13.48 -5.80 -13.45
N GLU A 76 14.04 -6.80 -12.77
CA GLU A 76 13.28 -7.81 -12.04
C GLU A 76 12.57 -7.23 -10.81
N MET A 77 13.24 -6.32 -10.09
CA MET A 77 12.65 -5.61 -8.96
C MET A 77 11.49 -4.71 -9.39
N GLU A 78 11.67 -3.99 -10.50
CA GLU A 78 10.60 -3.18 -11.09
C GLU A 78 9.37 -4.02 -11.45
N LYS A 79 9.58 -5.19 -12.08
CA LYS A 79 8.50 -6.12 -12.44
C LYS A 79 7.75 -6.66 -11.22
N ILE A 80 8.46 -6.99 -10.15
CA ILE A 80 7.87 -7.46 -8.89
C ILE A 80 6.98 -6.37 -8.30
N ILE A 81 7.48 -5.14 -8.19
CA ILE A 81 6.73 -4.01 -7.64
C ILE A 81 5.55 -3.65 -8.55
N ASP A 82 5.73 -3.62 -9.87
CA ASP A 82 4.66 -3.36 -10.83
C ASP A 82 3.52 -4.39 -10.70
N THR A 83 3.86 -5.67 -10.53
CA THR A 83 2.89 -6.73 -10.31
C THR A 83 2.08 -6.50 -9.04
N HIS A 84 2.77 -6.16 -7.94
CA HIS A 84 2.12 -5.87 -6.67
C HIS A 84 1.18 -4.64 -6.76
N MET A 85 1.64 -3.56 -7.40
CA MET A 85 0.86 -2.33 -7.58
C MET A 85 -0.43 -2.56 -8.36
N LYS A 86 -0.43 -3.45 -9.37
CA LYS A 86 -1.63 -3.83 -10.14
C LYS A 86 -2.65 -4.61 -9.30
N GLY A 87 -2.18 -5.42 -8.35
CA GLY A 87 -3.04 -6.19 -7.45
C GLY A 87 -3.68 -5.34 -6.34
N THR A 88 -3.20 -4.12 -6.12
CA THR A 88 -3.70 -3.21 -5.09
C THR A 88 -4.83 -2.36 -5.64
N MET A 89 -6.07 -2.90 -5.59
CA MET A 89 -7.29 -2.19 -5.98
C MET A 89 -8.01 -1.67 -4.72
N LEU A 90 -7.72 -0.43 -4.34
CA LEU A 90 -8.47 0.36 -3.36
C LEU A 90 -9.42 1.33 -4.09
#